data_AF-A0A7C9E876-F1
#
_entry.id   AF-A0A7C9E876-F1
#
_cell.length_a   1.000
_cell.length_b   1.000
_cell.length_c   1.000
_cell.angle_alpha   90.00
_cell.angle_beta   90.00
_cell.angle_gamma   90.00
#
_symmetry.space_group_name_H-M   'P 1'
#
loop_
_entity.id
_entity.type
_entity.pdbx_description
1 polymer ?
#
loop_
_entity_poly.entity_id
_entity_poly.type
_entity_poly.pdbx_seq_one_letter_code
_entity_poly.pdbx_strand_id
1 'polypeptide(L)'
;MLGSGRPFLLEIQNPRVLSSELSVKEMEEKVNTLGGELIKVKNLKVVDDQVWTLMREGEAEKQKQYAALVWTSRELEDKDLQMISSRKDMKILQNTPVRVLHRRSPLEREKIIHWMTIEKITGSTQYFLLHLCTQAGTYIKEFVHGDLGRTYPSLGSILGCRAEILQLDVTDVKMDCRNR
;
A
#
# COMPACT_ATOMS: atom_id res chain seq x y z
N MET A 1 7.01 4.86 0.93
CA MET A 1 6.18 4.81 -0.30
C MET A 1 7.13 4.96 -1.47
N LEU A 2 7.12 4.01 -2.39
CA LEU A 2 8.06 3.87 -3.49
C LEU A 2 7.33 3.97 -4.84
N GLY A 3 8.05 3.70 -5.93
CA GLY A 3 7.49 3.55 -7.27
C GLY A 3 6.88 4.83 -7.85
N SER A 4 5.61 4.74 -8.28
CA SER A 4 4.87 5.86 -8.88
C SER A 4 4.58 6.98 -7.88
N GLY A 5 4.73 6.72 -6.58
CA GLY A 5 4.40 7.64 -5.51
C GLY A 5 2.91 7.62 -5.17
N ARG A 6 2.48 8.51 -4.28
CA ARG A 6 1.07 8.71 -3.97
C ARG A 6 0.60 10.05 -4.54
N PRO A 7 -0.51 10.07 -5.29
CA PRO A 7 -1.15 11.31 -5.71
C PRO A 7 -1.52 12.18 -4.51
N PHE A 8 -1.34 13.49 -4.64
CA PHE A 8 -1.70 14.47 -3.63
C PHE A 8 -2.25 15.72 -4.31
N LEU A 9 -2.98 16.53 -3.54
CA LEU A 9 -3.50 17.83 -3.96
C LEU A 9 -3.01 18.89 -2.99
N LEU A 10 -2.77 20.08 -3.51
CA LEU A 10 -2.50 21.28 -2.73
C LEU A 10 -3.49 22.35 -3.17
N GLU A 11 -4.40 22.73 -2.26
CA GLU A 11 -5.30 23.85 -2.47
C GLU A 11 -4.63 25.14 -1.99
N ILE A 12 -4.51 26.14 -2.87
CA ILE A 12 -4.02 27.47 -2.51
C ILE A 12 -5.22 28.40 -2.36
N GLN A 13 -5.50 28.81 -1.13
CA GLN A 13 -6.62 29.71 -0.84
C GLN A 13 -6.26 31.16 -1.14
N ASN A 14 -7.19 31.88 -1.79
CA ASN A 14 -7.05 33.30 -2.17
C ASN A 14 -5.72 33.62 -2.92
N PRO A 15 -5.41 32.92 -4.03
CA PRO A 15 -4.17 33.15 -4.76
C PRO A 15 -4.19 34.55 -5.40
N ARG A 16 -3.18 35.36 -5.09
CA ARG A 16 -3.02 36.69 -5.71
C ARG A 16 -2.47 36.64 -7.12
N VAL A 17 -1.74 35.56 -7.43
CA VAL A 17 -1.10 35.30 -8.72
C VAL A 17 -1.33 33.83 -9.05
N LEU A 18 -1.80 33.55 -10.25
CA LEU A 18 -1.95 32.19 -10.75
C LEU A 18 -0.61 31.65 -11.22
N SER A 19 -0.32 30.40 -10.88
CA SER A 19 0.91 29.73 -11.29
C SER A 19 0.88 29.38 -12.78
N SER A 20 1.90 29.80 -13.52
CA SER A 20 2.16 29.33 -14.88
C SER A 20 2.79 27.94 -14.88
N GLU A 21 2.74 27.21 -16.00
CA GLU A 21 3.40 25.90 -16.13
C GLU A 21 4.90 25.94 -15.79
N LEU A 22 5.59 27.02 -16.16
CA LEU A 22 7.00 27.22 -15.83
C LEU A 22 7.20 27.32 -14.31
N SER A 23 6.39 28.15 -13.64
CA SER A 23 6.49 28.29 -12.18
C SER A 23 6.21 27.00 -11.43
N VAL A 24 5.32 26.14 -11.96
CA VAL A 24 5.01 24.84 -11.37
C VAL A 24 6.19 23.88 -11.51
N LYS A 25 6.88 23.87 -12.65
CA LYS A 25 8.11 23.07 -12.82
C LYS A 25 9.21 23.51 -11.87
N GLU A 26 9.42 24.82 -11.70
CA GLU A 26 10.38 25.35 -10.74
C GLU A 26 10.03 24.95 -9.29
N MET A 27 8.74 24.91 -8.95
CA MET A 27 8.29 24.42 -7.65
C MET A 27 8.62 22.94 -7.45
N GLU A 28 8.36 22.09 -8.45
CA GLU A 28 8.72 20.67 -8.41
C GLU A 28 10.22 20.47 -8.18
N GLU A 29 11.07 21.19 -8.93
CA GLU A 29 12.52 21.14 -8.77
C GLU A 29 12.97 21.59 -7.38
N LYS A 30 12.46 22.74 -6.89
CA LYS A 30 12.79 23.25 -5.55
C LYS A 30 12.42 22.26 -4.45
N VAL A 31 11.24 21.66 -4.53
CA VAL A 31 10.83 20.63 -3.55
C VAL A 31 11.76 19.42 -3.61
N ASN A 32 12.17 18.99 -4.80
CA ASN A 32 13.09 17.86 -4.93
C ASN A 32 14.51 18.16 -4.46
N THR A 33 15.00 19.38 -4.62
CA THR A 33 16.32 19.79 -4.10
C THR A 33 16.30 19.92 -2.58
N LEU A 34 15.27 20.55 -2.01
CA LEU A 34 15.15 20.75 -0.56
C LEU A 34 14.73 19.49 0.19
N GLY A 35 13.92 18.64 -0.43
CA GLY A 35 13.40 17.40 0.14
C GLY A 35 14.44 16.29 0.30
N GLY A 36 15.62 16.45 -0.33
CA GLY A 36 16.74 15.51 -0.25
C GLY A 36 16.32 14.09 -0.61
N GLU A 37 16.58 13.15 0.31
CA GLU A 37 16.23 11.73 0.14
C GLU A 37 14.89 11.34 0.79
N LEU A 38 14.27 12.25 1.53
CA LEU A 38 13.06 11.95 2.30
C LEU A 38 11.80 11.96 1.44
N ILE A 39 11.70 12.94 0.54
CA ILE A 39 10.55 13.11 -0.35
C ILE A 39 11.00 13.49 -1.76
N LYS A 40 10.25 13.01 -2.75
CA LYS A 40 10.33 13.48 -4.13
C LYS A 40 8.94 13.68 -4.70
N VAL A 41 8.73 14.78 -5.41
CA VAL A 41 7.53 15.12 -6.15
C VAL A 41 7.80 14.97 -7.63
N LYS A 42 6.79 14.54 -8.38
CA LYS A 42 6.83 14.45 -9.84
C LYS A 42 5.46 14.70 -10.42
N ASN A 43 5.42 15.17 -11.66
CA ASN A 43 4.19 15.47 -12.40
C ASN A 43 3.30 16.51 -11.70
N LEU A 44 3.90 17.53 -11.07
CA LEU A 44 3.17 18.65 -10.51
C LEU A 44 2.52 19.44 -11.65
N LYS A 45 1.21 19.69 -11.52
CA LYS A 45 0.40 20.40 -12.52
C LYS A 45 -0.68 21.20 -11.82
N VAL A 46 -1.09 22.31 -12.44
CA VAL A 46 -2.35 22.97 -12.07
C VAL A 46 -3.49 22.11 -12.58
N VAL A 47 -4.48 21.89 -11.74
CA VAL A 47 -5.65 21.05 -11.99
C VAL A 47 -6.91 21.80 -11.57
N ASP A 48 -8.04 21.43 -12.15
CA ASP A 48 -9.36 21.98 -11.78
C ASP A 48 -9.97 21.21 -10.59
N ASP A 49 -11.20 21.56 -10.24
CA ASP A 49 -11.94 20.95 -9.12
C ASP A 49 -12.36 19.50 -9.38
N GLN A 50 -12.39 19.04 -10.64
CA GLN A 50 -12.77 17.66 -11.00
C GLN A 50 -11.79 16.64 -10.42
N VAL A 51 -10.54 17.05 -10.18
CA VAL A 51 -9.50 16.21 -9.60
C VAL A 51 -9.86 15.72 -8.19
N TRP A 52 -10.68 16.46 -7.43
CA TRP A 52 -11.12 16.05 -6.09
C TRP A 52 -11.96 14.78 -6.15
N THR A 53 -12.87 14.70 -7.12
CA THR A 53 -13.69 13.51 -7.37
C THR A 53 -12.81 12.32 -7.74
N LEU A 54 -11.88 12.53 -8.68
CA LEU A 54 -10.93 11.50 -9.11
C LEU A 54 -10.08 10.96 -7.94
N MET A 55 -9.63 11.83 -7.05
CA MET A 55 -8.85 11.45 -5.86
C MET A 55 -9.68 10.63 -4.87
N ARG A 56 -10.94 10.99 -4.65
CA ARG A 56 -11.86 10.26 -3.75
C ARG A 56 -12.22 8.88 -4.30
N GLU A 57 -12.56 8.80 -5.59
CA GLU A 57 -12.76 7.53 -6.29
C GLU A 57 -11.49 6.66 -6.21
N GLY A 58 -10.32 7.29 -6.42
CA GLY A 58 -9.03 6.63 -6.32
C GLY A 58 -8.70 6.06 -4.95
N GLU A 59 -9.17 6.69 -3.88
CA GLU A 59 -8.97 6.18 -2.53
C GLU A 59 -9.80 4.91 -2.26
N ALA A 60 -11.03 4.86 -2.78
CA ALA A 60 -12.03 3.84 -2.48
C ALA A 60 -11.93 2.61 -3.39
N GLU A 61 -11.62 2.79 -4.67
CA GLU A 61 -11.80 1.74 -5.69
C GLU A 61 -10.51 1.06 -6.11
N LYS A 62 -9.35 1.62 -5.76
CA LYS A 62 -8.10 1.24 -6.43
C LYS A 62 -7.26 0.24 -5.66
N GLN A 63 -6.70 -0.69 -6.43
CA GLN A 63 -5.74 -1.67 -5.94
C GLN A 63 -4.46 -0.98 -5.48
N LYS A 64 -3.88 -1.46 -4.38
CA LYS A 64 -2.59 -1.00 -3.87
C LYS A 64 -1.63 -2.15 -3.85
N GLN A 65 -0.40 -1.88 -4.23
CA GLN A 65 0.70 -2.83 -4.21
C GLN A 65 1.64 -2.50 -3.07
N TYR A 66 2.14 -3.55 -2.44
CA TYR A 66 3.00 -3.48 -1.28
C TYR A 66 4.16 -4.45 -1.40
N ALA A 67 5.25 -4.12 -0.74
CA ALA A 67 6.33 -5.05 -0.41
C ALA A 67 6.47 -5.06 1.12
N ALA A 68 6.48 -6.25 1.71
CA ALA A 68 6.60 -6.42 3.15
C ALA A 68 7.77 -7.34 3.49
N LEU A 69 8.63 -6.92 4.40
CA LEU A 69 9.61 -7.81 5.02
C LEU A 69 8.90 -8.62 6.10
N VAL A 70 8.85 -9.93 5.90
CA VAL A 70 8.12 -10.86 6.76
C VAL A 70 9.09 -11.87 7.38
N TRP A 71 8.85 -12.18 8.65
CA TRP A 71 9.49 -13.28 9.37
C TRP A 71 8.47 -14.39 9.65
N THR A 72 8.88 -15.66 9.58
CA THR A 72 8.08 -16.82 9.98
C THR A 72 8.76 -17.67 11.05
N SER A 73 7.96 -18.29 11.92
CA SER A 73 8.47 -19.15 13.01
C SER A 73 9.04 -20.48 12.54
N ARG A 74 8.84 -20.84 11.27
CA ARG A 74 9.49 -21.98 10.61
C ARG A 74 10.12 -21.53 9.30
N GLU A 75 11.01 -22.34 8.78
CA GLU A 75 11.59 -22.14 7.45
C GLU A 75 10.53 -22.25 6.35
N LEU A 76 10.69 -21.46 5.30
CA LEU A 76 9.85 -21.56 4.10
C LEU A 76 10.28 -22.74 3.23
N GLU A 77 9.30 -23.52 2.80
CA GLU A 77 9.47 -24.60 1.86
C GLU A 77 9.00 -24.17 0.46
N ASP A 78 9.46 -24.83 -0.60
CA ASP A 78 9.05 -24.47 -1.98
C ASP A 78 7.55 -24.64 -2.22
N LYS A 79 6.90 -25.56 -1.48
CA LYS A 79 5.43 -25.72 -1.49
C LYS A 79 4.72 -24.46 -1.00
N ASP A 80 5.32 -23.71 -0.07
CA ASP A 80 4.73 -22.47 0.46
C ASP A 80 4.72 -21.38 -0.61
N LEU A 81 5.81 -21.28 -1.38
CA LEU A 81 5.92 -20.32 -2.48
C LEU A 81 4.86 -20.59 -3.55
N GLN A 82 4.67 -21.85 -3.92
CA GLN A 82 3.62 -22.27 -4.86
C GLN A 82 2.22 -22.01 -4.29
N MET A 83 2.00 -22.32 -3.01
CA MET A 83 0.71 -22.08 -2.34
C MET A 83 0.35 -20.58 -2.30
N ILE A 84 1.32 -19.70 -2.07
CA ILE A 84 1.08 -18.26 -2.04
C ILE A 84 0.87 -17.69 -3.45
N SER A 85 1.73 -18.06 -4.40
CA SER A 85 1.66 -17.53 -5.78
C SER A 85 0.43 -17.99 -6.58
N SER A 86 -0.10 -19.18 -6.28
CA SER A 86 -1.30 -19.72 -6.93
C SER A 86 -2.61 -19.06 -6.48
N ARG A 87 -2.62 -18.38 -5.32
CA ARG A 87 -3.81 -17.69 -4.82
C ARG A 87 -4.01 -16.38 -5.56
N LYS A 88 -5.17 -16.28 -6.24
CA LYS A 88 -5.64 -15.07 -6.91
C LYS A 88 -7.02 -14.69 -6.36
N ASP A 89 -7.25 -13.39 -6.25
CA ASP A 89 -8.52 -12.80 -5.79
C ASP A 89 -9.07 -13.47 -4.51
N MET A 90 -8.18 -13.73 -3.56
CA MET A 90 -8.52 -14.40 -2.31
C MET A 90 -9.26 -13.42 -1.39
N LYS A 91 -10.46 -13.81 -0.97
CA LYS A 91 -11.24 -13.09 0.03
C LYS A 91 -10.69 -13.33 1.43
N ILE A 92 -10.63 -12.26 2.21
CA ILE A 92 -10.29 -12.26 3.63
C ILE A 92 -11.33 -11.46 4.40
N LEU A 93 -11.60 -11.85 5.64
CA LEU A 93 -12.40 -11.09 6.58
C LEU A 93 -11.45 -10.37 7.54
N GLN A 94 -11.57 -9.04 7.59
CA GLN A 94 -10.81 -8.21 8.51
C GLN A 94 -11.75 -7.48 9.45
N ASN A 95 -11.64 -7.78 10.74
CA ASN A 95 -12.15 -6.90 11.77
C ASN A 95 -11.31 -5.61 11.84
N THR A 96 -11.92 -4.52 12.28
CA THR A 96 -11.20 -3.29 12.60
C THR A 96 -10.01 -3.64 13.52
N PRO A 97 -8.76 -3.36 13.09
CA PRO A 97 -7.56 -3.77 13.82
C PRO A 97 -7.51 -3.26 15.25
N VAL A 98 -6.99 -4.06 16.19
CA VAL A 98 -6.87 -3.66 17.60
C VAL A 98 -6.21 -2.29 17.76
N ARG A 99 -5.10 -2.07 17.05
CA ARG A 99 -4.32 -0.81 17.12
C ARG A 99 -5.07 0.44 16.62
N VAL A 100 -6.24 0.29 15.98
CA VAL A 100 -7.04 1.42 15.51
C VAL A 100 -8.44 1.47 16.13
N LEU A 101 -8.80 0.52 16.99
CA LEU A 101 -10.13 0.47 17.64
C LEU A 101 -10.44 1.72 18.46
N HIS A 102 -9.43 2.38 19.06
CA HIS A 102 -9.63 3.61 19.83
C HIS A 102 -10.13 4.81 18.97
N ARG A 103 -10.04 4.72 17.64
CA ARG A 103 -10.42 5.80 16.72
C ARG A 103 -11.35 5.37 15.59
N ARG A 104 -11.70 4.08 15.50
CA ARG A 104 -12.54 3.52 14.44
C ARG A 104 -13.54 2.55 15.05
N SER A 105 -14.78 2.61 14.57
CA SER A 105 -15.82 1.68 14.98
C SER A 105 -15.41 0.22 14.72
N PRO A 106 -15.67 -0.70 15.66
CA PRO A 106 -15.49 -2.13 15.43
C PRO A 106 -16.42 -2.60 14.32
N LEU A 107 -15.84 -3.05 13.20
CA LEU A 107 -16.57 -3.52 12.03
C LEU A 107 -15.75 -4.62 11.36
N GLU A 108 -16.42 -5.66 10.89
CA GLU A 108 -15.84 -6.68 10.02
C GLU A 108 -16.08 -6.31 8.56
N ARG A 109 -15.06 -6.47 7.73
CA ARG A 109 -15.13 -6.16 6.29
C ARG A 109 -14.48 -7.27 5.49
N GLU A 110 -15.16 -7.73 4.46
CA GLU A 110 -14.53 -8.53 3.42
C GLU A 110 -13.54 -7.66 2.62
N LYS A 111 -12.37 -8.20 2.35
CA LYS A 111 -11.30 -7.61 1.54
C LYS A 111 -10.75 -8.63 0.58
N ILE A 112 -10.21 -8.18 -0.55
CA ILE A 112 -9.62 -9.04 -1.57
C ILE A 112 -8.11 -8.84 -1.63
N ILE A 113 -7.37 -9.94 -1.56
CA ILE A 113 -5.96 -10.03 -1.94
C ILE A 113 -5.91 -10.53 -3.37
N HIS A 114 -5.64 -9.65 -4.32
CA HIS A 114 -5.66 -9.95 -5.76
C HIS A 114 -4.56 -10.92 -6.16
N TRP A 115 -3.35 -10.71 -5.64
CA TRP A 115 -2.25 -11.65 -5.81
C TRP A 115 -1.19 -11.43 -4.74
N MET A 116 -0.37 -12.46 -4.54
CA MET A 116 0.84 -12.43 -3.71
C MET A 116 1.98 -13.17 -4.40
N THR A 117 3.21 -12.77 -4.14
CA THR A 117 4.42 -13.50 -4.51
C THR A 117 5.45 -13.38 -3.39
N ILE A 118 6.27 -14.42 -3.23
CA ILE A 118 7.36 -14.45 -2.26
C ILE A 118 8.69 -14.34 -3.00
N GLU A 119 9.55 -13.46 -2.51
CA GLU A 119 10.95 -13.37 -2.88
C GLU A 119 11.79 -13.77 -1.67
N LYS A 120 12.56 -14.86 -1.81
CA LYS A 120 13.44 -15.37 -0.74
C LYS A 120 14.64 -14.43 -0.56
N ILE A 121 15.05 -14.22 0.69
CA ILE A 121 16.26 -13.45 1.01
C ILE A 121 17.44 -14.42 1.10
N THR A 122 18.47 -14.20 0.28
CA THR A 122 19.69 -15.01 0.28
C THR A 122 20.33 -15.00 1.67
N GLY A 123 20.65 -16.19 2.20
CA GLY A 123 21.23 -16.36 3.53
C GLY A 123 20.23 -16.36 4.68
N SER A 124 18.92 -16.29 4.39
CA SER A 124 17.87 -16.43 5.40
C SER A 124 16.81 -17.45 5.00
N THR A 125 16.45 -18.33 5.94
CA THR A 125 15.40 -19.34 5.74
C THR A 125 14.04 -18.92 6.31
N GLN A 126 14.03 -17.92 7.20
CA GLN A 126 12.83 -17.47 7.93
C GLN A 126 12.39 -16.05 7.53
N TYR A 127 13.22 -15.29 6.82
CA TYR A 127 12.89 -13.95 6.35
C TYR A 127 12.71 -13.94 4.83
N PHE A 128 11.70 -13.24 4.37
CA PHE A 128 11.39 -13.09 2.95
C PHE A 128 10.67 -11.76 2.67
N LEU A 129 10.68 -11.36 1.41
CA LEU A 129 9.86 -10.27 0.91
C LEU A 129 8.54 -10.85 0.38
N LEU A 130 7.42 -10.36 0.94
CA LEU A 130 6.08 -10.60 0.42
C LEU A 130 5.68 -9.41 -0.45
N HIS A 131 5.55 -9.64 -1.74
CA HIS A 131 4.93 -8.70 -2.66
C HIS A 131 3.45 -9.04 -2.79
N LEU A 132 2.57 -8.04 -2.71
CA LEU A 132 1.14 -8.26 -2.77
C LEU A 132 0.36 -7.09 -3.33
N CYS A 133 -0.74 -7.41 -4.00
CA CYS A 133 -1.72 -6.45 -4.48
C CYS A 133 -3.06 -6.70 -3.79
N THR A 134 -3.64 -5.65 -3.21
CA THR A 134 -4.87 -5.76 -2.41
C THR A 134 -5.89 -4.72 -2.81
N GLN A 135 -7.16 -4.99 -2.49
CA GLN A 135 -8.21 -4.00 -2.50
C GLN A 135 -7.85 -2.81 -1.59
N ALA A 136 -8.39 -1.63 -1.91
CA ALA A 136 -8.29 -0.46 -1.06
C ALA A 136 -8.78 -0.72 0.39
N GLY A 137 -8.07 -0.11 1.34
CA GLY A 137 -8.41 -0.18 2.77
C GLY A 137 -8.09 -1.51 3.44
N THR A 138 -7.35 -2.41 2.77
CA THR A 138 -6.84 -3.65 3.37
C THR A 138 -5.76 -3.33 4.39
N TYR A 139 -5.87 -3.93 5.57
CA TYR A 139 -4.91 -3.78 6.66
C TYR A 139 -3.80 -4.83 6.53
N ILE A 140 -2.71 -4.46 5.85
CA ILE A 140 -1.65 -5.41 5.47
C ILE A 140 -0.94 -6.03 6.66
N LYS A 141 -0.66 -5.25 7.71
CA LYS A 141 0.00 -5.78 8.91
C LYS A 141 -0.83 -6.90 9.52
N GLU A 142 -2.11 -6.60 9.73
CA GLU A 142 -3.07 -7.53 10.29
C GLU A 142 -3.34 -8.74 9.38
N PHE A 143 -3.24 -8.58 8.06
CA PHE A 143 -3.23 -9.72 7.14
C PHE A 143 -2.02 -10.62 7.35
N VAL A 144 -0.83 -10.08 7.63
CA VAL A 144 0.37 -10.89 7.87
C VAL A 144 0.27 -11.63 9.21
N HIS A 145 0.12 -10.91 10.32
CA HIS A 145 0.20 -11.49 11.67
C HIS A 145 -1.15 -11.98 12.24
N GLY A 146 -2.25 -11.77 11.51
CA GLY A 146 -3.59 -12.26 11.86
C GLY A 146 -4.33 -11.48 12.96
N ASP A 147 -3.71 -10.47 13.55
CA ASP A 147 -4.30 -9.62 14.62
C ASP A 147 -5.00 -10.44 15.72
N LEU A 148 -4.31 -11.46 16.26
CA LEU A 148 -4.87 -12.37 17.27
C LEU A 148 -6.15 -13.12 16.79
N GLY A 149 -6.20 -13.47 15.51
CA GLY A 149 -7.33 -14.18 14.89
C GLY A 149 -8.44 -13.26 14.36
N ARG A 150 -8.26 -11.94 14.44
CA ARG A 150 -9.25 -10.94 13.97
C ARG A 150 -9.20 -10.71 12.45
N THR A 151 -8.17 -11.20 11.77
CA THR A 151 -8.10 -11.29 10.31
C THR A 151 -7.95 -12.74 9.88
N TYR A 152 -8.84 -13.21 9.00
CA TYR A 152 -8.83 -14.59 8.50
C TYR A 152 -9.31 -14.71 7.04
N PRO A 153 -8.65 -15.52 6.19
CA PRO A 153 -7.33 -16.09 6.42
C PRO A 153 -6.25 -15.00 6.48
N SER A 154 -5.29 -15.18 7.38
CA SER A 154 -4.04 -14.41 7.47
C SER A 154 -2.88 -15.18 6.82
N LEU A 155 -1.77 -14.51 6.51
CA LEU A 155 -0.57 -15.16 5.99
C LEU A 155 -0.09 -16.28 6.92
N GLY A 156 -0.04 -16.02 8.23
CA GLY A 156 0.32 -17.03 9.22
C GLY A 156 -0.61 -18.25 9.18
N SER A 157 -1.92 -18.03 9.07
CA SER A 157 -2.88 -19.14 8.94
C SER A 157 -2.72 -19.92 7.63
N ILE A 158 -2.36 -19.25 6.53
CA ILE A 158 -2.14 -19.87 5.22
C ILE A 158 -0.89 -20.75 5.26
N LEU A 159 0.19 -20.25 5.89
CA LEU A 159 1.46 -20.98 6.01
C LEU A 159 1.45 -21.99 7.16
N GLY A 160 0.41 -22.03 8.00
CA GLY A 160 0.35 -22.90 9.16
C GLY A 160 1.43 -22.60 10.21
N CYS A 161 1.89 -21.35 10.30
CA CYS A 161 2.93 -20.93 11.24
C CYS A 161 2.71 -19.48 11.69
N ARG A 162 3.46 -19.04 12.70
CA ARG A 162 3.43 -17.63 13.08
C ARG A 162 4.17 -16.82 12.03
N ALA A 163 3.57 -15.71 11.60
CA ALA A 163 4.17 -14.74 10.70
C ALA A 163 4.13 -13.35 11.33
N GLU A 164 5.20 -12.58 11.18
CA GLU A 164 5.34 -11.21 11.68
C GLU A 164 5.85 -10.29 10.57
N ILE A 165 5.44 -9.02 10.60
CA ILE A 165 5.85 -8.02 9.63
C ILE A 165 6.82 -7.02 10.27
N LEU A 166 7.98 -6.83 9.64
CA LEU A 166 9.03 -5.96 10.14
C LEU A 166 9.03 -4.61 9.42
N GLN A 167 8.86 -4.65 8.10
CA GLN A 167 8.83 -3.46 7.25
C GLN A 167 7.69 -3.59 6.24
N LEU A 168 7.15 -2.44 5.84
CA LEU A 168 6.06 -2.37 4.87
C LEU A 168 6.22 -1.12 4.02
N ASP A 169 6.37 -1.34 2.72
CA ASP A 169 6.36 -0.29 1.72
C ASP A 169 5.14 -0.40 0.83
N VAL A 170 4.55 0.75 0.51
CA VAL A 170 3.62 0.87 -0.63
C VAL A 170 4.48 1.04 -1.87
N THR A 171 4.42 0.08 -2.78
CA THR A 171 5.23 0.08 -4.01
C THR A 171 4.51 0.72 -5.18
N ASP A 172 3.18 0.63 -5.21
CA ASP A 172 2.37 1.26 -6.24
C ASP A 172 0.95 1.54 -5.75
N VAL A 173 0.38 2.62 -6.24
CA VAL A 173 -1.04 2.95 -6.10
C VAL A 173 -1.57 3.00 -7.52
N LYS A 174 -2.34 1.99 -7.94
CA LYS A 174 -2.85 1.92 -9.31
C LYS A 174 -3.85 3.03 -9.52
N MET A 175 -3.40 4.22 -9.91
CA MET A 175 -4.23 5.39 -10.15
C MET A 175 -3.91 5.94 -11.53
N ASP A 176 -4.81 5.70 -12.48
CA ASP A 176 -4.74 6.37 -13.78
C ASP A 176 -5.23 7.81 -13.63
N CYS A 177 -4.30 8.71 -13.29
CA CYS A 177 -4.52 10.16 -13.37
C CYS A 177 -4.06 10.72 -14.72
N ARG A 178 -3.61 9.88 -15.65
CA ARG A 178 -2.75 10.32 -16.76
C ARG A 178 -3.46 10.87 -18.00
N ASN A 179 -4.79 10.85 -18.08
CA ASN A 179 -5.48 11.05 -19.36
C ASN A 179 -6.60 12.10 -19.40
N ARG A 180 -6.64 13.10 -18.52
CA ARG A 180 -7.45 14.32 -18.73
C ARG A 180 -6.73 15.55 -18.22
#